data_AF-A0A9E5QZG6-F1
#
_entry.id   AF-A0A9E5QZG6-F1
#
_cell.length_a   1.000
_cell.length_b   1.000
_cell.length_c   1.000
_cell.angle_alpha   90.00
_cell.angle_beta   90.00
_cell.angle_gamma   90.00
#
_symmetry.space_group_name_H-M   'P 1'
#
loop_
_entity.id
_entity.type
_entity.pdbx_description
1 polymer ?
#
loop_
_entity_poly.entity_id
_entity_poly.type
_entity_poly.pdbx_seq_one_letter_code
_entity_poly.pdbx_strand_id
1 'polypeptide(L)'
;MNVASVGGNFQPTIGTGTIFYTQAGFLLPKGTLGKIGRLQPFAAFTFKDFEGLQESSTQFDIGANLHLEGHHSKVTIQYQQRPVYGADNRLNPDKKSAGELILQTMLYF
;
A
#
# COMPACT_ATOMS: atom_id res chain seq x y z
N MET A 1 27.39 7.31 -7.96
CA MET A 1 26.33 7.98 -7.18
C MET A 1 25.56 8.89 -8.12
N ASN A 2 24.60 8.33 -8.87
CA ASN A 2 23.68 9.11 -9.69
C ASN A 2 22.56 8.18 -10.17
N VAL A 3 21.39 8.23 -9.54
CA VAL A 3 20.09 8.13 -10.22
C VAL A 3 19.08 8.87 -9.34
N ALA A 4 19.04 10.20 -9.47
CA ALA A 4 17.85 10.95 -9.10
C ALA A 4 16.76 10.59 -10.12
N SER A 5 16.00 9.54 -9.85
CA SER A 5 14.76 9.28 -10.56
C SER A 5 13.73 10.28 -10.05
N VAL A 6 13.71 11.44 -10.69
CA VAL A 6 12.71 12.49 -10.48
C VAL A 6 11.37 11.95 -10.97
N GLY A 7 10.57 11.43 -10.05
CA GLY A 7 9.18 11.06 -10.26
C GLY A 7 8.46 11.14 -8.93
N GLY A 8 7.34 11.85 -8.86
CA GLY A 8 6.63 12.14 -7.60
C GLY A 8 6.21 10.89 -6.79
N ASN A 9 6.30 9.69 -7.38
CA ASN A 9 6.06 8.40 -6.73
C ASN A 9 7.33 7.68 -6.24
N PHE A 10 8.52 8.29 -6.36
CA PHE A 10 9.77 7.64 -6.04
C PHE A 10 9.85 7.34 -4.54
N GLN A 11 9.89 6.06 -4.21
CA GLN A 11 10.13 5.57 -2.87
C GLN A 11 11.32 4.61 -2.92
N PRO A 12 12.32 4.75 -2.04
CA PRO A 12 13.33 3.72 -1.88
C PRO A 12 12.65 2.47 -1.32
N THR A 13 12.28 1.57 -2.23
CA THR A 13 11.63 0.29 -1.91
C THR A 13 12.66 -0.82 -1.68
N ILE A 14 13.91 -0.61 -2.11
CA ILE A 14 14.99 -1.60 -2.06
C ILE A 14 16.24 -0.92 -1.48
N GLY A 15 16.78 -1.49 -0.40
CA GLY A 15 18.00 -1.05 0.28
C GLY A 15 18.44 -2.10 1.30
N THR A 16 19.67 -1.97 1.82
CA THR A 16 20.14 -2.80 2.94
C THR A 16 19.39 -2.40 4.20
N GLY A 17 18.76 -3.36 4.89
CA GLY A 17 17.96 -3.10 6.08
C GLY A 17 16.88 -4.16 6.32
N THR A 18 15.96 -3.84 7.24
CA THR A 18 14.85 -4.73 7.62
C THR A 18 13.51 -4.09 7.27
N ILE A 19 12.62 -4.89 6.68
CA ILE A 19 11.23 -4.49 6.41
C ILE A 19 10.32 -5.42 7.20
N PHE A 20 9.51 -4.85 8.07
CA PHE A 20 8.44 -5.55 8.75
C PHE A 20 7.11 -5.21 8.09
N TYR A 21 6.42 -6.22 7.55
CA TYR A 21 5.14 -6.08 6.87
C TYR A 21 4.09 -6.93 7.58
N THR A 22 2.96 -6.32 7.93
CA THR A 22 1.81 -7.03 8.49
C THR A 22 0.55 -6.61 7.75
N GLN A 23 -0.30 -7.57 7.42
CA GLN A 23 -1.60 -7.33 6.79
C GLN A 23 -2.67 -8.18 7.45
N ALA A 24 -3.80 -7.55 7.75
CA ALA A 24 -5.00 -8.21 8.24
C ALA A 24 -6.15 -7.92 7.28
N GLY A 25 -6.97 -8.94 7.01
CA GLY A 25 -8.17 -8.79 6.19
C GLY A 25 -9.26 -9.72 6.66
N PHE A 26 -10.51 -9.28 6.53
CA PHE A 26 -11.68 -10.03 6.98
C PHE A 26 -12.67 -10.19 5.83
N LEU A 27 -12.98 -11.43 5.46
CA LEU A 27 -13.96 -11.71 4.41
C LEU A 27 -15.36 -11.67 5.00
N LEU A 28 -16.18 -10.71 4.55
CA LEU A 28 -17.53 -10.57 5.07
C LEU A 28 -18.43 -11.75 4.62
N PRO A 29 -19.42 -12.12 5.46
CA PRO A 29 -20.38 -13.19 5.14
C PRO A 29 -21.15 -12.92 3.85
N LYS A 30 -21.56 -14.00 3.15
CA LYS A 30 -22.41 -13.91 1.96
C LYS A 30 -23.68 -13.10 2.29
N GLY A 31 -23.99 -12.10 1.47
CA GLY A 31 -25.21 -11.29 1.59
C GLY A 31 -25.04 -9.91 2.22
N THR A 32 -23.85 -9.55 2.75
CA THR A 32 -23.60 -8.20 3.30
C THR A 32 -23.74 -7.06 2.27
N LEU A 33 -23.50 -7.34 0.98
CA LEU A 33 -23.77 -6.43 -0.15
C LEU A 33 -24.83 -7.00 -1.12
N GLY A 34 -25.69 -7.90 -0.65
CA GLY A 34 -26.70 -8.55 -1.49
C GLY A 34 -26.12 -9.52 -2.52
N LYS A 35 -26.66 -9.50 -3.76
CA LYS A 35 -26.24 -10.39 -4.88
C LYS A 35 -24.95 -9.95 -5.59
N ILE A 36 -24.34 -8.83 -5.16
CA ILE A 36 -23.30 -8.12 -5.90
C ILE A 36 -21.91 -8.75 -5.68
N GLY A 37 -21.69 -9.53 -4.61
CA GLY A 37 -20.42 -10.22 -4.37
C GLY A 37 -20.06 -10.36 -2.89
N ARG A 38 -18.81 -10.71 -2.62
CA ARG A 38 -18.22 -10.74 -1.26
C ARG A 38 -17.20 -9.62 -1.10
N LEU A 39 -17.37 -8.80 -0.07
CA LEU A 39 -16.43 -7.75 0.28
C LEU A 39 -15.45 -8.23 1.35
N GLN A 40 -14.17 -7.93 1.15
CA GLN A 40 -13.09 -8.21 2.09
C GLN A 40 -12.32 -6.91 2.37
N PRO A 41 -12.70 -6.14 3.40
CA PRO A 41 -11.83 -5.10 3.93
C PRO A 41 -10.48 -5.68 4.37
N PHE A 42 -9.42 -4.91 4.16
CA PHE A 42 -8.09 -5.21 4.64
C PHE A 42 -7.36 -3.93 5.05
N ALA A 43 -6.40 -4.09 5.94
CA ALA A 43 -5.44 -3.06 6.28
C ALA A 43 -4.05 -3.69 6.36
N ALA A 44 -3.04 -2.95 5.92
CA ALA A 44 -1.66 -3.34 6.02
C ALA A 44 -0.83 -2.24 6.69
N PHE A 45 0.21 -2.65 7.37
CA PHE A 45 1.19 -1.77 7.97
C PHE A 45 2.58 -2.28 7.60
N THR A 46 3.39 -1.36 7.11
CA THR A 46 4.78 -1.63 6.74
C THR A 46 5.69 -0.71 7.55
N PHE A 47 6.61 -1.29 8.29
CA PHE A 47 7.71 -0.58 8.92
C PHE A 47 9.00 -0.91 8.14
N LYS A 48 9.73 0.11 7.74
CA LYS A 48 10.96 0.02 6.94
C LYS A 48 12.08 0.69 7.72
N ASP A 49 13.10 -0.08 8.05
CA ASP A 49 14.31 0.40 8.70
C ASP A 49 15.51 0.06 7.80
N PHE A 50 15.89 1.04 6.97
CA PHE A 50 16.96 0.88 6.01
C PHE A 50 18.21 1.60 6.47
N GLU A 51 19.35 0.96 6.33
CA GLU A 51 20.67 1.48 6.70
C GLU A 51 21.09 2.68 5.83
N GLY A 52 20.51 2.78 4.62
CA GLY A 52 20.66 3.94 3.74
C GLY A 52 19.75 5.13 4.06
N LEU A 53 18.83 4.98 5.02
CA LEU A 53 17.92 6.02 5.52
C LEU A 53 18.33 6.39 6.95
N GLN A 54 18.43 7.69 7.24
CA GLN A 54 18.81 8.13 8.60
C GLN A 54 17.65 8.02 9.61
N GLU A 55 16.45 7.67 9.13
CA GLU A 55 15.24 7.60 9.95
C GLU A 55 14.35 6.44 9.47
N SER A 56 13.91 5.62 10.42
CA SER A 56 12.96 4.53 10.17
C SER A 56 11.62 5.08 9.71
N SER A 57 10.93 4.36 8.84
CA SER A 57 9.73 4.87 8.20
C SER A 57 8.56 3.90 8.24
N THR A 58 7.37 4.44 8.33
CA THR A 58 6.12 3.67 8.37
C THR A 58 5.23 4.01 7.19
N GLN A 59 4.56 2.98 6.68
CA GLN A 59 3.55 3.08 5.65
C GLN A 59 2.30 2.36 6.14
N PHE A 60 1.15 2.96 5.88
CA PHE A 60 -0.14 2.40 6.25
C PHE A 60 -1.02 2.29 5.02
N ASP A 61 -1.64 1.13 4.85
CA ASP A 61 -2.53 0.84 3.74
C ASP A 61 -3.88 0.39 4.29
N ILE A 62 -4.95 0.89 3.68
CA ILE A 62 -6.31 0.43 3.96
C ILE A 62 -7.05 0.26 2.66
N GLY A 63 -7.76 -0.85 2.51
CA GLY A 63 -8.44 -1.16 1.27
C GLY A 63 -9.56 -2.15 1.44
N ALA A 64 -10.21 -2.45 0.34
CA ALA A 64 -11.19 -3.50 0.27
C ALA A 64 -11.14 -4.22 -1.08
N ASN A 65 -11.30 -5.54 -1.03
CA ASN A 65 -11.44 -6.39 -2.19
C ASN A 65 -12.91 -6.77 -2.38
N LEU A 66 -13.49 -6.41 -3.51
CA LEU A 66 -14.80 -6.85 -3.96
C LEU A 66 -14.62 -8.05 -4.89
N HIS A 67 -15.09 -9.22 -4.45
CA HIS A 67 -15.10 -10.44 -5.24
C HIS A 67 -16.47 -10.60 -5.89
N LEU A 68 -16.50 -10.49 -7.22
CA LEU A 68 -17.68 -10.58 -8.07
C LEU A 68 -17.80 -12.00 -8.64
N GLU A 69 -19.04 -12.46 -8.86
CA GLU A 69 -19.43 -13.72 -9.51
C GLU A 69 -18.53 -14.94 -9.19
N GLY A 70 -18.75 -15.59 -8.04
CA GLY A 70 -18.14 -16.90 -7.78
C GLY A 70 -16.60 -16.93 -7.74
N HIS A 71 -15.94 -15.76 -7.59
CA HIS A 71 -14.49 -15.55 -7.65
C HIS A 71 -13.89 -15.35 -9.05
N HIS A 72 -14.69 -15.19 -10.12
CA HIS A 72 -14.15 -14.95 -11.47
C HIS A 72 -13.57 -13.54 -11.66
N SER A 73 -14.01 -12.56 -10.86
CA SER A 73 -13.41 -11.23 -10.91
C SER A 73 -13.24 -10.63 -9.52
N LYS A 74 -12.15 -9.90 -9.34
CA LYS A 74 -11.81 -9.20 -8.09
C LYS A 74 -11.48 -7.75 -8.42
N VAL A 75 -12.19 -6.83 -7.80
CA VAL A 75 -11.88 -5.40 -7.83
C VAL A 75 -11.32 -5.01 -6.47
N THR A 76 -10.15 -4.39 -6.44
CA THR A 76 -9.46 -3.94 -5.24
C THR A 76 -9.37 -2.43 -5.27
N ILE A 77 -9.84 -1.79 -4.20
CA ILE A 77 -9.57 -0.38 -3.91
C ILE A 77 -8.67 -0.31 -2.69
N GLN A 78 -7.60 0.46 -2.77
CA GLN A 78 -6.66 0.63 -1.69
C GLN A 78 -6.23 2.09 -1.60
N TYR A 79 -6.29 2.64 -0.41
CA TYR A 79 -5.67 3.90 -0.05
C TYR A 79 -4.39 3.60 0.73
N GLN A 80 -3.30 4.18 0.28
CA GLN A 80 -1.96 3.92 0.80
C GLN A 80 -1.35 5.26 1.21
N GLN A 81 -1.01 5.38 2.49
CA GLN A 81 -0.32 6.53 3.04
C GLN A 81 1.16 6.21 3.11
N ARG A 82 1.93 6.82 2.21
CA ARG A 82 3.37 6.58 2.09
C ARG A 82 4.19 7.71 2.73
N PRO A 83 5.37 7.38 3.27
CA PRO A 83 6.36 8.38 3.66
C PRO A 83 7.02 9.00 2.43
N VAL A 84 7.31 10.30 2.51
CA VAL A 84 8.04 11.05 1.48
C VAL A 84 9.40 11.45 2.04
N TYR A 85 10.45 11.08 1.31
CA TYR A 85 11.83 11.36 1.69
C TYR A 85 12.33 12.63 1.00
N GLY A 86 13.11 13.42 1.73
CA GLY A 86 13.86 14.55 1.19
C GLY A 86 15.10 14.09 0.42
N ALA A 87 15.75 15.03 -0.26
CA ALA A 87 17.01 14.78 -0.98
C ALA A 87 18.18 14.40 -0.04
N ASP A 88 18.00 14.57 1.27
CA ASP A 88 18.92 14.23 2.35
C ASP A 88 18.70 12.83 2.94
N ASN A 89 17.84 12.01 2.32
CA ASN A 89 17.44 10.68 2.82
C ASN A 89 16.82 10.72 4.23
N ARG A 90 16.29 11.87 4.66
CA ARG A 90 15.49 12.02 5.88
C ARG A 90 14.01 12.17 5.49
N LEU A 91 13.10 12.00 6.45
CA LEU A 91 11.70 12.34 6.20
C LEU A 91 11.61 13.83 5.87
N ASN A 92 10.91 14.17 4.78
CA ASN A 92 10.80 15.55 4.35
C ASN A 92 10.04 16.35 5.43
N PRO A 93 10.66 17.39 6.04
CA PRO A 93 10.06 18.14 7.14
C PRO A 93 8.76 18.86 6.74
N ASP A 94 8.64 19.27 5.46
CA ASP A 94 7.48 20.01 4.95
C ASP A 94 6.35 19.09 4.47
N LYS A 95 6.68 17.87 4.05
CA LYS A 95 5.72 16.86 3.61
C LYS A 95 6.15 15.48 4.06
N LYS A 96 5.79 15.11 5.28
CA LYS A 96 6.19 13.82 5.89
C LYS A 96 5.54 12.61 5.20
N SER A 97 4.37 12.79 4.60
CA SER A 97 3.60 11.70 3.99
C SER A 97 2.73 12.17 2.84
N ALA A 98 2.54 11.31 1.84
CA ALA A 98 1.65 11.49 0.71
C ALA A 98 0.69 10.31 0.59
N GLY A 99 -0.57 10.62 0.27
CA GLY A 99 -1.60 9.61 -0.01
C GLY A 99 -1.59 9.18 -1.48
N GLU A 100 -1.80 7.88 -1.70
CA GLU A 100 -1.95 7.24 -3.00
C GLU A 100 -3.26 6.45 -3.02
N LEU A 101 -4.02 6.58 -4.09
CA LEU A 101 -5.20 5.75 -4.33
C LEU A 101 -4.89 4.76 -5.43
N ILE A 102 -5.06 3.47 -5.13
CA ILE A 102 -4.80 2.36 -6.03
C ILE A 102 -6.14 1.70 -6.34
N LEU A 103 -6.44 1.60 -7.63
CA LEU A 103 -7.55 0.83 -8.16
C LEU A 103 -6.97 -0.31 -9.00
N GLN A 104 -7.34 -1.53 -8.66
CA GLN A 104 -6.87 -2.73 -9.34
C GLN A 104 -8.04 -3.64 -9.67
N THR A 105 -8.04 -4.20 -10.87
CA THR A 105 -9.01 -5.21 -11.30
C THR A 105 -8.26 -6.46 -11.71
N MET A 106 -8.73 -7.62 -11.25
CA MET A 106 -8.29 -8.94 -11.71
C MET A 106 -9.49 -9.62 -12.37
N LEU A 107 -9.31 -10.03 -13.62
CA LEU A 107 -10.26 -10.82 -14.38
C LEU A 107 -9.65 -12.21 -14.59
N TYR A 108 -10.37 -13.24 -14.20
CA TYR A 108 -10.03 -14.62 -14.51
C TYR A 108 -10.91 -15.09 -15.67
N PHE A 109 -10.28 -15.68 -16.68
CA PHE A 109 -10.91 -16.19 -17.90
C PHE A 109 -10.87 -17.72 -17.91
#